data_AF-A0A7W1P0P7-F1
#
_entry.id   AF-A0A7W1P0P7-F1
#
_cell.length_a   1.000
_cell.length_b   1.000
_cell.length_c   1.000
_cell.angle_alpha   90.00
_cell.angle_beta   90.00
_cell.angle_gamma   90.00
#
_symmetry.space_group_name_H-M   'P 1'
#
loop_
_entity.id
_entity.type
_entity.pdbx_description
1 polymer ?
#
loop_
_entity_poly.entity_id
_entity_poly.type
_entity_poly.pdbx_seq_one_letter_code
_entity_poly.pdbx_strand_id
1 'polypeptide(L)'
;MKWIAAVVLAAAAILDWSRPPERQISVAVYEPAVVIPYRWLVRPMTSLYTRCRYQPTCSQYSVEAVRAYGFPKGAWMTTKRLFRCMPWVPQGTRDPVPAVAARDSVHG
;
A
#
# COMPACT_ATOMS: atom_id res chain seq x y z
N MET A 1 -21.02 -9.65 -23.33
CA MET A 1 -21.52 -9.43 -21.95
C MET A 1 -20.42 -9.15 -20.91
N LYS A 2 -19.28 -9.88 -20.89
CA LYS A 2 -18.21 -9.66 -19.88
C LYS A 2 -17.45 -8.32 -19.99
N TRP A 3 -17.35 -7.75 -21.20
CA TRP A 3 -16.65 -6.48 -21.44
C TRP A 3 -17.40 -5.26 -20.88
N ILE A 4 -18.73 -5.32 -20.78
CA ILE A 4 -19.53 -4.23 -20.21
C ILE A 4 -19.22 -4.09 -18.72
N ALA A 5 -19.09 -5.20 -17.99
CA ALA A 5 -18.66 -5.18 -16.59
C ALA A 5 -17.25 -4.63 -16.44
N ALA A 6 -16.32 -4.99 -17.33
CA ALA A 6 -14.96 -4.44 -17.32
C ALA A 6 -14.93 -2.92 -17.58
N VAL A 7 -15.76 -2.42 -18.51
CA VAL A 7 -15.88 -0.98 -18.82
C VAL A 7 -16.55 -0.22 -17.68
N VAL A 8 -17.59 -0.77 -17.06
CA VAL A 8 -18.27 -0.15 -15.91
C VAL A 8 -17.35 -0.12 -14.68
N LEU A 9 -16.58 -1.20 -14.44
CA LEU A 9 -15.57 -1.23 -13.37
C LEU A 9 -14.42 -0.27 -13.63
N ALA A 10 -13.95 -0.16 -14.88
CA ALA A 10 -12.94 0.81 -15.26
C ALA A 10 -13.45 2.25 -15.12
N ALA A 11 -14.68 2.55 -15.56
CA ALA A 11 -15.30 3.86 -15.42
C ALA A 11 -15.55 4.22 -13.94
N ALA A 12 -16.00 3.28 -13.11
CA ALA A 12 -16.15 3.47 -11.67
C ALA A 12 -14.79 3.69 -10.99
N ALA A 13 -13.74 3.00 -11.42
CA ALA A 13 -12.37 3.22 -10.95
C ALA A 13 -11.83 4.60 -11.37
N ILE A 14 -12.17 5.06 -12.59
CA ILE A 14 -11.80 6.40 -13.09
C ILE A 14 -12.58 7.50 -12.34
N LEU A 15 -13.86 7.29 -12.02
CA LEU A 15 -14.65 8.23 -11.22
C LEU A 15 -14.23 8.26 -9.74
N ASP A 16 -13.78 7.13 -9.19
CA ASP A 16 -13.19 7.08 -7.85
C ASP A 16 -11.78 7.69 -7.83
N TRP A 17 -11.04 7.63 -8.94
CA TRP A 17 -9.76 8.33 -9.12
C TRP A 17 -9.94 9.85 -9.05
N SER A 18 -11.03 10.41 -9.58
CA SER A 18 -11.26 11.86 -9.56
C SER A 18 -11.74 12.40 -8.20
N ARG A 19 -11.92 11.54 -7.18
CA ARG A 19 -12.28 11.97 -5.82
C ARG A 19 -11.04 12.35 -5.00
N PRO A 20 -11.15 13.35 -4.10
CA PRO A 20 -10.08 13.72 -3.19
C PRO A 20 -9.61 12.51 -2.36
N PRO A 21 -8.30 12.40 -2.04
CA PRO A 21 -7.67 11.21 -1.45
C PRO A 21 -8.28 10.77 -0.11
N GLU A 22 -8.94 11.69 0.60
CA GLU A 22 -9.67 11.45 1.85
C GLU A 22 -11.02 10.72 1.68
N ARG A 23 -11.59 10.66 0.47
CA ARG A 23 -12.90 10.01 0.17
C ARG A 23 -12.82 8.92 -0.91
N GLN A 24 -11.63 8.48 -1.27
CA GLN A 24 -11.45 7.40 -2.25
C GLN A 24 -11.95 6.07 -1.68
N ILE A 25 -12.99 5.49 -2.29
CA ILE A 25 -13.54 4.18 -1.89
C ILE A 25 -12.47 3.09 -2.12
N SER A 26 -11.61 3.27 -3.13
CA SER A 26 -10.42 2.47 -3.37
C SER A 26 -9.43 2.42 -2.20
N VAL A 27 -9.31 3.46 -1.38
CA VAL A 27 -8.47 3.44 -0.17
C VAL A 27 -9.08 2.56 0.91
N ALA A 28 -10.39 2.69 1.12
CA ALA A 28 -11.14 1.88 2.09
C ALA A 28 -11.23 0.40 1.69
N VAL A 29 -11.26 0.10 0.39
CA VAL A 29 -11.28 -1.26 -0.15
C VAL A 29 -9.88 -1.87 -0.23
N TYR A 30 -8.82 -1.06 -0.42
CA TYR A 30 -7.44 -1.56 -0.52
C TYR A 30 -6.95 -2.22 0.78
N GLU A 31 -7.29 -1.65 1.94
CA GLU A 31 -6.88 -2.18 3.23
C GLU A 31 -7.35 -3.65 3.43
N PRO A 32 -8.64 -3.98 3.27
CA PRO A 32 -9.09 -5.37 3.34
C PRO A 32 -8.69 -6.20 2.13
N ALA A 33 -8.68 -5.65 0.91
CA ALA A 33 -8.40 -6.43 -0.30
C ALA A 33 -6.93 -6.85 -0.44
N VAL A 34 -5.99 -6.12 0.16
CA VAL A 34 -4.56 -6.41 0.04
C VAL A 34 -3.96 -6.86 1.36
N VAL A 35 -4.26 -6.20 2.48
CA VAL A 35 -3.60 -6.52 3.75
C VAL A 35 -4.13 -7.82 4.35
N ILE A 36 -5.44 -8.10 4.25
CA ILE A 36 -6.04 -9.30 4.82
C ILE A 36 -5.58 -10.57 4.09
N PRO A 37 -5.73 -10.72 2.76
CA PRO A 37 -5.25 -11.91 2.08
C PRO A 37 -3.73 -12.05 2.16
N TYR A 38 -2.96 -10.95 2.19
CA TYR A 38 -1.52 -11.03 2.46
C TYR A 38 -1.22 -11.57 3.86
N ARG A 39 -1.92 -11.10 4.91
CA ARG A 39 -1.75 -11.62 6.27
C ARG A 39 -2.18 -13.07 6.43
N TRP A 40 -3.22 -13.50 5.71
CA TRP A 40 -3.82 -14.82 5.87
C TRP A 40 -3.17 -15.89 4.98
N LEU A 41 -2.84 -15.54 3.74
CA LEU A 41 -2.33 -16.48 2.74
C LEU A 41 -0.80 -16.49 2.71
N VAL A 42 -0.19 -15.31 2.71
CA VAL A 42 1.24 -15.14 2.46
C VAL A 42 2.01 -15.22 3.78
N ARG A 43 1.60 -14.49 4.82
CA ARG A 43 2.30 -14.43 6.11
C ARG A 43 2.59 -15.80 6.75
N PRO A 44 1.65 -16.77 6.84
CA PRO A 44 1.96 -18.08 7.41
C PRO A 44 2.93 -18.90 6.53
N MET A 45 2.90 -18.75 5.21
CA MET A 45 3.83 -19.44 4.31
C MET A 45 5.21 -18.79 4.24
N THR A 46 5.30 -17.45 4.34
CA THR A 46 6.55 -16.69 4.15
C THR A 46 7.21 -16.24 5.46
N SER A 47 6.59 -16.47 6.62
CA SER A 47 7.16 -16.12 7.93
C SER A 47 8.50 -16.80 8.23
N LEU A 48 8.80 -17.92 7.56
CA LEU A 48 10.10 -18.59 7.69
C LEU A 48 11.20 -17.99 6.79
N TYR A 49 10.86 -17.41 5.63
CA TYR A 49 11.83 -17.09 4.57
C TYR A 49 11.93 -15.61 4.18
N THR A 50 10.89 -14.79 4.39
CA THR A 50 10.90 -13.39 3.91
C THR A 50 10.30 -12.47 4.97
N ARG A 51 11.13 -12.06 5.93
CA ARG A 51 10.79 -10.96 6.83
C ARG A 51 11.02 -9.65 6.08
N CYS A 52 10.06 -8.75 6.16
CA CYS A 52 10.21 -7.40 5.61
C CYS A 52 11.44 -6.74 6.25
N ARG A 53 12.37 -6.28 5.42
CA ARG A 53 13.66 -5.73 5.88
C ARG A 53 13.61 -4.25 6.21
N TYR A 54 12.49 -3.60 5.93
CA TYR A 54 12.28 -2.18 6.16
C TYR A 54 11.50 -1.93 7.45
N GLN A 55 11.76 -0.79 8.09
CA GLN A 55 10.94 -0.21 9.14
C GLN A 55 10.41 1.17 8.73
N PRO A 56 9.09 1.45 8.81
CA PRO A 56 8.00 0.50 9.06
C PRO A 56 7.91 -0.58 7.96
N THR A 57 7.18 -1.67 8.24
CA THR A 57 7.04 -2.79 7.29
C THR A 57 6.36 -2.35 5.99
N CYS A 58 6.63 -3.02 4.85
CA CYS A 58 6.03 -2.70 3.55
C CYS A 58 4.49 -2.63 3.59
N SER A 59 3.84 -3.45 4.42
CA SER A 59 2.39 -3.42 4.63
C SER A 59 1.90 -2.21 5.43
N GLN A 60 2.70 -1.71 6.37
CA GLN A 60 2.37 -0.46 7.08
C GLN A 60 2.62 0.74 6.18
N TYR A 61 3.74 0.75 5.48
CA TYR A 61 4.06 1.76 4.48
C TYR A 61 2.99 1.87 3.41
N SER A 62 2.41 0.75 2.96
CA SER A 62 1.36 0.79 1.94
C SER A 62 0.09 1.47 2.43
N VAL A 63 -0.32 1.18 3.65
CA VAL A 63 -1.48 1.84 4.30
C VAL A 63 -1.21 3.33 4.46
N GLU A 64 -0.03 3.69 4.97
CA GLU A 64 0.38 5.08 5.16
C GLU A 64 0.47 5.86 3.85
N ALA A 65 1.08 5.27 2.82
CA ALA A 65 1.28 5.91 1.52
C ALA A 65 -0.04 6.12 0.80
N VAL A 66 -0.95 5.15 0.87
CA VAL A 66 -2.30 5.25 0.27
C VAL A 66 -3.16 6.26 1.03
N ARG A 67 -3.07 6.33 2.36
CA ARG A 67 -3.79 7.34 3.16
C ARG A 67 -3.25 8.76 2.92
N ALA A 68 -1.95 8.92 2.68
CA ALA A 68 -1.33 10.23 2.50
C ALA A 68 -1.44 10.77 1.06
N TYR A 69 -1.29 9.91 0.05
CA TYR A 69 -1.16 10.33 -1.36
C TYR A 69 -2.28 9.80 -2.26
N GLY A 70 -3.25 9.06 -1.72
CA GLY A 70 -4.29 8.37 -2.48
C GLY A 70 -3.83 7.03 -3.07
N PHE A 71 -4.75 6.27 -3.64
CA PHE A 71 -4.49 4.92 -4.15
C PHE A 71 -3.39 4.83 -5.23
N PRO A 72 -3.42 5.58 -6.36
CA PRO A 72 -2.48 5.37 -7.45
C PRO A 72 -1.03 5.72 -7.06
N LYS A 73 -0.84 6.84 -6.35
CA LYS A 73 0.49 7.24 -5.86
C LYS A 73 0.98 6.35 -4.73
N GLY A 74 0.11 6.01 -3.77
CA GLY A 74 0.44 5.12 -2.66
C GLY A 74 0.80 3.70 -3.14
N ALA A 75 0.04 3.16 -4.09
CA ALA A 75 0.31 1.86 -4.70
C ALA A 75 1.60 1.88 -5.52
N TRP A 76 1.88 2.95 -6.27
CA TRP A 76 3.14 3.11 -6.99
C TRP A 76 4.36 3.12 -6.05
N MET A 77 4.32 3.91 -4.99
CA MET A 77 5.39 3.98 -3.99
C MET A 77 5.59 2.63 -3.29
N THR A 78 4.51 1.98 -2.91
CA THR A 78 4.52 0.64 -2.28
C THR A 78 5.14 -0.39 -3.20
N THR A 79 4.69 -0.44 -4.45
CA THR A 79 5.16 -1.39 -5.46
C THR A 79 6.66 -1.20 -5.71
N LYS A 80 7.10 0.04 -5.91
CA LYS A 80 8.52 0.37 -6.06
C LYS A 80 9.35 -0.10 -4.86
N ARG A 81 8.82 0.03 -3.65
CA ARG A 81 9.50 -0.42 -2.43
C ARG A 81 9.52 -1.94 -2.29
N LEU A 82 8.44 -2.62 -2.68
CA LEU A 82 8.35 -4.07 -2.65
C LEU A 82 9.37 -4.71 -3.59
N PHE A 83 9.54 -4.17 -4.80
CA PHE A 83 10.59 -4.61 -5.73
C PHE A 83 12.02 -4.41 -5.19
N ARG A 84 12.23 -3.44 -4.30
CA ARG A 84 13.52 -3.21 -3.65
C ARG A 84 13.70 -4.04 -2.39
N CYS A 85 12.65 -4.67 -1.87
CA CYS A 85 12.67 -5.52 -0.68
C CYS A 85 13.30 -6.89 -1.02
N MET A 86 14.59 -6.88 -1.26
CA MET A 86 15.37 -8.05 -1.65
C MET A 86 16.50 -8.32 -0.66
N PRO A 87 17.13 -9.50 -0.70
CA PRO A 87 18.07 -9.94 0.33
C PRO A 87 19.40 -9.16 0.41
N TRP A 88 19.58 -8.11 -0.38
CA TRP A 88 20.71 -7.19 -0.27
C TRP A 88 20.45 -5.99 0.67
N VAL A 89 19.19 -5.71 1.03
CA VAL A 89 18.87 -4.54 1.88
C VAL A 89 19.14 -4.89 3.34
N PRO A 90 19.85 -4.06 4.12
CA PRO A 90 20.04 -4.32 5.54
C PRO A 90 18.69 -4.35 6.27
N GLN A 91 18.54 -5.34 7.14
CA GLN A 91 17.35 -5.47 7.99
C GLN A 91 17.23 -4.26 8.92
N GLY A 92 16.02 -3.71 9.05
CA GLY A 92 15.75 -2.51 9.84
C GLY A 92 15.99 -1.19 9.11
N THR A 93 16.14 -1.19 7.77
CA THR A 93 16.31 0.07 7.03
C THR A 93 15.10 0.98 7.25
N ARG A 94 15.34 2.19 7.78
CA ARG A 94 14.27 3.17 8.06
C ARG A 94 13.91 3.94 6.79
N ASP A 95 12.68 3.80 6.31
CA ASP A 95 12.18 4.55 5.16
C ASP A 95 10.67 4.83 5.36
N PRO A 96 10.33 5.86 6.16
CA PRO A 96 8.95 6.25 6.39
C PRO A 96 8.38 7.01 5.20
N VAL A 97 7.06 7.01 5.06
CA VAL A 97 6.38 7.87 4.09
C VAL A 97 6.64 9.34 4.49
N PRO A 98 7.03 10.26 3.59
CA PRO A 98 7.36 11.65 3.97
C PRO A 98 6.22 12.37 4.71
N ALA A 99 4.98 12.13 4.28
CA ALA A 99 3.78 12.65 4.94
C ALA A 99 3.58 12.12 6.38
N VAL A 100 4.07 10.91 6.68
CA VAL A 100 4.06 10.35 8.04
C VAL A 100 5.24 10.86 8.85
N ALA A 101 6.43 10.91 8.25
CA ALA A 101 7.62 11.48 8.88
C ALA A 101 7.38 12.91 9.37
N ALA A 102 6.64 13.72 8.60
CA ALA A 102 6.25 15.08 8.99
C ALA A 102 5.23 15.14 10.14
N ARG A 103 4.37 14.12 10.30
CA ARG A 103 3.41 14.03 11.41
C ARG A 103 4.09 13.63 12.71
N ASP A 104 5.00 12.66 12.62
CA ASP A 104 5.76 12.14 13.77
C ASP A 104 6.67 13.22 14.38
N SER A 105 7.23 14.13 13.56
CA SER A 105 8.07 15.23 14.03
C SER A 105 7.32 16.34 14.78
N VAL A 106 6.00 16.43 14.65
CA VAL A 106 5.17 17.45 15.35
C VAL A 106 4.79 17.01 16.77
N HIS A 107 4.81 15.71 17.05
CA HIS A 107 4.43 15.13 18.34
C HIS A 107 5.64 14.66 19.18
N GLY A 108 6.87 15.01 18.75
CA GLY A 108 8.13 14.61 19.38
C GLY A 108 8.77 15.70 20.22
#